data_AF-A0A535XD41-F1
#
_entry.id   AF-A0A535XD41-F1
#
_cell.length_a   1.000
_cell.length_b   1.000
_cell.length_c   1.000
_cell.angle_alpha   90.00
_cell.angle_beta   90.00
_cell.angle_gamma   90.00
#
_symmetry.space_group_name_H-M   'P 1'
#
loop_
_entity.id
_entity.type
_entity.pdbx_description
1 polymer ?
#
loop_
_entity_poly.entity_id
_entity_poly.type
_entity_poly.pdbx_seq_one_letter_code
_entity_poly.pdbx_strand_id
1 'polypeptide(L)'
;MNALEPLVGEARERLVARAKREGLATVGYDVMDSPLGPLWIAVGPRGVVNIHYGATPDPRELSRITHAYGPGVLPDRRSCDRVLTELDEYFAGRRRSFDVQFD
;
A
#
# COMPACT_ATOMS: atom_id res chain seq x y z
N MET A 1 3.37 30.23 -5.71
CA MET A 1 3.04 29.23 -4.67
C MET A 1 1.54 29.02 -4.71
N ASN A 2 1.07 27.85 -5.15
CA ASN A 2 -0.35 27.60 -5.39
C ASN A 2 -1.04 27.23 -4.06
N ALA A 3 -1.88 28.13 -3.53
CA ALA A 3 -2.56 27.93 -2.24
C ALA A 3 -3.53 26.72 -2.23
N LEU A 4 -3.84 26.14 -3.38
CA LEU A 4 -4.71 24.97 -3.51
C LEU A 4 -4.04 23.65 -3.12
N GLU A 5 -2.72 23.51 -3.29
CA GLU A 5 -2.00 22.26 -3.00
C GLU A 5 -2.11 21.81 -1.53
N PRO A 6 -1.84 22.66 -0.51
CA PRO A 6 -1.98 22.26 0.88
C PRO A 6 -3.43 21.92 1.25
N LEU A 7 -4.41 22.65 0.70
CA LEU A 7 -5.83 22.39 0.96
C LEU A 7 -6.28 21.03 0.41
N VAL A 8 -5.82 20.65 -0.79
CA VAL A 8 -6.09 19.34 -1.38
C VAL A 8 -5.42 18.23 -0.57
N GLY A 9 -4.20 18.46 -0.09
CA GLY A 9 -3.49 17.52 0.80
C GLY A 9 -4.29 17.23 2.08
N GLU A 10 -4.69 18.28 2.80
CA GLU A 10 -5.49 18.12 4.03
C GLU A 10 -6.85 17.47 3.77
N ALA A 11 -7.53 17.85 2.67
CA ALA A 11 -8.81 17.24 2.31
C ALA A 11 -8.67 15.74 2.03
N ARG A 12 -7.59 15.34 1.35
CA ARG A 12 -7.25 13.94 1.09
C ARG A 12 -6.98 13.19 2.40
N GLU A 13 -6.17 13.73 3.30
CA GLU A 13 -5.86 13.10 4.58
C GLU A 13 -7.13 12.87 5.42
N ARG A 14 -8.01 13.88 5.51
CA ARG A 14 -9.30 13.76 6.21
C ARG A 14 -10.19 12.69 5.57
N LEU A 15 -10.24 12.62 4.24
CA LEU A 15 -11.00 11.61 3.52
C LEU A 15 -10.47 10.20 3.80
N VAL A 16 -9.15 9.99 3.71
CA VAL A 16 -8.50 8.70 3.98
C VAL A 16 -8.74 8.27 5.43
N ALA A 17 -8.54 9.17 6.39
CA ALA A 17 -8.75 8.89 7.81
C ALA A 17 -10.21 8.48 8.10
N ARG A 18 -11.18 9.16 7.48
CA ARG A 18 -12.60 8.81 7.58
C ARG A 18 -12.89 7.45 6.97
N ALA A 19 -12.41 7.19 5.76
CA ALA A 19 -12.62 5.92 5.07
C ALA A 19 -12.08 4.72 5.87
N LYS A 20 -10.89 4.86 6.47
CA LYS A 20 -10.34 3.84 7.38
C LYS A 20 -11.23 3.59 8.59
N ARG A 21 -11.68 4.66 9.26
CA ARG A 21 -12.54 4.57 10.45
C ARG A 21 -13.89 3.92 10.13
N GLU A 22 -14.42 4.13 8.92
CA GLU A 22 -15.66 3.53 8.44
C GLU A 22 -15.48 2.14 7.83
N GLY A 23 -14.26 1.58 7.82
CA GLY A 23 -14.00 0.24 7.28
C GLY A 23 -14.09 0.16 5.75
N LEU A 24 -13.89 1.28 5.05
CA LEU A 24 -13.98 1.38 3.58
C LEU A 24 -12.65 1.09 2.87
N ALA A 25 -11.57 0.83 3.61
CA ALA A 25 -10.30 0.38 3.06
C ALA A 25 -10.40 -1.12 2.74
N THR A 26 -10.48 -1.47 1.46
CA THR A 26 -10.50 -2.86 0.99
C THR A 26 -9.10 -3.38 0.66
N VAL A 27 -8.22 -2.49 0.18
CA VAL A 27 -6.80 -2.76 -0.05
C VAL A 27 -5.98 -1.67 0.63
N GLY A 28 -5.14 -2.08 1.57
CA GLY A 28 -4.15 -1.22 2.20
C GLY A 28 -2.86 -1.22 1.39
N TYR A 29 -2.22 -0.07 1.21
CA TYR A 29 -0.89 -0.01 0.62
C TYR A 29 0.10 0.80 1.44
N ASP A 30 1.38 0.48 1.28
CA ASP A 30 2.50 1.28 1.81
C ASP A 30 3.70 1.24 0.86
N VAL A 31 4.65 2.14 1.08
CA VAL A 31 5.93 2.19 0.35
C VAL A 31 7.07 1.99 1.35
N MET A 32 7.99 1.07 1.04
CA MET A 32 9.23 0.90 1.79
C MET A 32 10.45 1.15 0.91
N ASP A 33 11.51 1.66 1.52
CA ASP A 33 12.83 1.63 0.88
C ASP A 33 13.38 0.20 0.89
N SER A 34 14.05 -0.18 -0.19
CA SER A 34 14.72 -1.47 -0.31
C SER A 34 16.06 -1.32 -1.02
N PRO A 35 16.94 -2.35 -0.98
CA PRO A 35 18.16 -2.38 -1.79
C PRO A 35 17.92 -2.25 -3.30
N LEU A 36 16.68 -2.45 -3.77
CA LEU A 36 16.26 -2.34 -5.16
C LEU A 36 15.64 -0.97 -5.49
N GLY A 37 15.64 -0.04 -4.53
CA GLY A 37 14.88 1.20 -4.56
C GLY A 37 13.53 1.07 -3.85
N PRO A 38 12.65 2.09 -3.94
CA PRO A 38 11.34 2.05 -3.32
C PRO A 38 10.52 0.87 -3.84
N LEU A 39 9.81 0.21 -2.93
CA LEU A 39 8.82 -0.82 -3.24
C LEU A 39 7.49 -0.35 -2.73
N TRP A 40 6.47 -0.40 -3.57
CA TRP A 40 5.09 -0.23 -3.15
C TRP A 40 4.45 -1.61 -3.01
N ILE A 41 3.70 -1.77 -1.93
CA ILE A 41 3.12 -3.03 -1.52
C ILE A 41 1.63 -2.79 -1.28
N ALA A 42 0.78 -3.58 -1.94
CA ALA A 42 -0.66 -3.65 -1.65
C ALA A 42 -1.03 -4.98 -1.01
N VAL A 43 -1.82 -4.89 0.04
CA VAL A 43 -2.36 -6.02 0.80
C VAL A 43 -3.89 -5.90 0.81
N GLY A 44 -4.53 -6.94 0.31
CA GLY A 44 -5.98 -7.12 0.31
C GLY A 44 -6.44 -8.02 1.47
N PRO A 45 -7.73 -8.38 1.50
CA PRO A 45 -8.30 -9.14 2.60
C PRO A 45 -7.73 -10.56 2.76
N ARG A 46 -7.21 -11.18 1.69
CA ARG A 46 -6.68 -12.55 1.73
C ARG A 46 -5.16 -12.62 1.70
N GLY A 47 -4.46 -11.51 1.46
CA GLY A 47 -3.01 -11.49 1.37
C GLY A 47 -2.44 -10.38 0.49
N VAL A 48 -1.20 -10.55 0.07
CA VAL A 48 -0.51 -9.64 -0.86
C VAL A 48 -1.23 -9.68 -2.20
N VAL A 49 -1.70 -8.51 -2.65
CA VAL A 49 -2.32 -8.33 -3.96
C VAL A 49 -1.27 -8.00 -5.01
N ASN A 50 -0.33 -7.11 -4.68
CA ASN A 50 0.68 -6.68 -5.63
C ASN A 50 1.90 -6.08 -4.90
N ILE A 51 3.08 -6.29 -5.49
CA ILE A 51 4.32 -5.58 -5.13
C ILE A 51 4.92 -5.04 -6.43
N HIS A 52 5.31 -3.77 -6.46
CA HIS A 52 5.97 -3.17 -7.61
C HIS A 52 7.14 -2.27 -7.23
N TYR A 53 8.06 -2.09 -8.17
CA TYR A 53 9.18 -1.16 -8.05
C TYR A 53 8.73 0.29 -8.24
N GLY A 54 9.21 1.18 -7.38
CA GLY A 54 8.82 2.59 -7.33
C GLY A 54 7.87 2.88 -6.18
N ALA A 55 7.63 4.17 -5.95
CA ALA A 55 6.76 4.64 -4.87
C ALA A 55 5.28 4.73 -5.28
N THR A 56 4.97 4.53 -6.57
CA THR A 56 3.63 4.73 -7.12
C THR A 56 3.30 3.67 -8.16
N PRO A 57 2.10 3.06 -8.12
CA PRO A 57 1.71 2.04 -9.08
C PRO A 57 1.55 2.63 -10.48
N ASP A 58 1.77 1.78 -11.47
CA ASP A 58 1.29 2.06 -12.82
C ASP A 58 -0.24 2.24 -12.81
N PRO A 59 -0.79 3.25 -13.49
CA PRO A 59 -2.24 3.50 -13.52
C PRO A 59 -3.08 2.31 -13.98
N ARG A 60 -2.55 1.44 -14.86
CA ARG A 60 -3.25 0.24 -15.31
C ARG A 60 -3.33 -0.79 -14.20
N GLU A 61 -2.28 -0.92 -13.38
CA GLU A 61 -2.28 -1.83 -12.24
C GLU A 61 -3.23 -1.34 -11.16
N LEU A 62 -3.21 -0.04 -10.85
CA LEU A 62 -4.17 0.55 -9.92
C LEU A 62 -5.62 0.35 -10.40
N SER A 63 -5.86 0.47 -11.70
CA SER A 63 -7.17 0.20 -12.31
C SER A 63 -7.60 -1.27 -12.14
N ARG A 64 -6.69 -2.23 -12.32
CA ARG A 64 -6.96 -3.66 -12.09
C ARG A 64 -7.31 -3.95 -10.63
N ILE A 65 -6.53 -3.42 -9.69
CA ILE A 65 -6.81 -3.58 -8.25
C ILE A 65 -8.17 -2.97 -7.91
N THR A 66 -8.46 -1.76 -8.42
CA THR A 66 -9.73 -1.08 -8.18
C THR A 66 -10.91 -1.84 -8.78
N HIS A 67 -10.73 -2.49 -9.93
CA HIS A 67 -11.77 -3.32 -10.54
C HIS A 67 -12.06 -4.58 -9.70
N ALA A 68 -11.02 -5.20 -9.14
CA ALA A 68 -11.16 -6.42 -8.36
C ALA A 68 -11.66 -6.18 -6.92
N TYR A 69 -11.18 -5.13 -6.25
CA TYR A 69 -11.40 -4.89 -4.82
C TYR A 69 -12.23 -3.64 -4.52
N GLY A 70 -12.70 -2.93 -5.56
CA GLY A 70 -13.41 -1.66 -5.42
C GLY A 70 -12.50 -0.46 -5.17
N PRO A 71 -13.08 0.74 -4.96
CA PRO A 71 -12.33 2.00 -4.86
C PRO A 71 -11.55 2.18 -3.55
N GLY A 72 -11.66 1.25 -2.61
CA GLY A 72 -11.06 1.30 -1.28
C GLY A 72 -9.55 1.03 -1.22
N VAL A 73 -8.79 1.46 -2.23
CA VAL A 73 -7.33 1.30 -2.28
C VAL A 73 -6.67 2.51 -1.62
N LEU A 74 -6.26 2.36 -0.35
CA LEU A 74 -5.88 3.48 0.51
C LEU A 74 -4.50 3.25 1.16
N PRO A 75 -3.73 4.32 1.42
CA PRO A 75 -2.48 4.17 2.16
C PRO A 75 -2.79 3.66 3.57
N ASP A 76 -2.32 2.47 3.91
CA ASP A 76 -2.56 1.83 5.20
C ASP A 76 -1.43 0.87 5.63
N ARG A 77 -0.36 1.45 6.18
CA ARG A 77 0.79 0.72 6.70
C ARG A 77 0.44 -0.45 7.62
N ARG A 78 -0.57 -0.28 8.48
CA ARG A 78 -1.00 -1.33 9.42
C ARG A 78 -1.41 -2.63 8.71
N SER A 79 -2.10 -2.51 7.58
CA SER A 79 -2.48 -3.67 6.75
C SER A 79 -1.25 -4.33 6.10
N CYS A 80 -0.17 -3.56 5.88
CA CYS A 80 1.07 -4.02 5.27
C CYS A 80 2.13 -4.51 6.27
N ASP A 81 1.98 -4.26 7.58
CA ASP A 81 3.02 -4.44 8.62
C ASP A 81 3.73 -5.81 8.56
N ARG A 82 2.96 -6.89 8.37
CA ARG A 82 3.52 -8.24 8.27
C ARG A 82 4.46 -8.37 7.08
N VAL A 83 4.00 -8.01 5.88
CA VAL A 83 4.80 -8.08 4.64
C VAL A 83 6.01 -7.16 4.71
N LEU A 84 5.84 -5.95 5.24
CA LEU A 84 6.94 -4.99 5.41
C LEU A 84 8.03 -5.54 6.32
N THR A 85 7.63 -6.20 7.41
CA THR A 85 8.57 -6.83 8.36
C THR A 85 9.30 -8.00 7.69
N GLU A 86 8.59 -8.89 7.01
CA GLU A 86 9.21 -10.03 6.34
C GLU A 86 10.16 -9.58 5.20
N LEU A 87 9.81 -8.52 4.47
CA LEU A 87 10.67 -7.92 3.46
C LEU A 87 11.92 -7.29 4.07
N ASP A 88 11.81 -6.56 5.18
CA ASP A 88 12.98 -6.02 5.89
C ASP A 88 13.93 -7.14 6.35
N GLU A 89 13.38 -8.21 6.95
CA GLU A 89 14.16 -9.37 7.36
C GLU A 89 14.83 -10.07 6.18
N TYR A 90 14.14 -10.17 5.04
CA TYR A 90 14.68 -10.76 3.82
C TYR A 90 15.83 -9.92 3.26
N PHE A 91 15.65 -8.60 3.14
CA PHE A 91 16.69 -7.70 2.63
C PHE A 91 17.89 -7.61 3.58
N ALA A 92 17.68 -7.79 4.90
CA ALA A 92 18.76 -7.90 5.87
C ALA A 92 19.42 -9.29 5.93
N GLY A 93 18.97 -10.25 5.11
CA GLY A 93 19.49 -11.61 5.07
C GLY A 93 19.14 -12.50 6.28
N ARG A 94 18.23 -12.03 7.16
CA ARG A 94 17.76 -12.76 8.35
C ARG A 94 16.65 -13.76 8.03
N ARG A 95 15.94 -13.56 6.92
CA ARG A 95 14.86 -14.43 6.44
C ARG A 95 15.18 -14.96 5.04
N ARG A 96 14.79 -16.20 4.77
CA ARG A 96 14.90 -16.85 3.44
C ARG A 96 13.58 -17.42 2.92
N SER A 97 12.53 -17.42 3.72
CA SER A 97 11.20 -17.92 3.37
C SER A 97 10.13 -16.95 3.85
N PHE A 98 9.09 -16.75 3.06
CA PHE A 98 7.96 -15.90 3.40
C PHE A 98 6.80 -16.71 3.96
N ASP A 99 6.11 -16.18 4.97
CA ASP A 99 4.86 -16.70 5.51
C ASP A 99 3.74 -15.69 5.24
N VAL A 100 3.68 -15.15 4.03
CA VAL A 100 2.60 -14.27 3.56
C VAL A 100 1.77 -14.99 2.52
N GLN A 101 0.45 -14.81 2.60
CA GLN A 101 -0.47 -15.31 1.59
C GLN A 101 -0.50 -14.36 0.38
N PHE A 102 -0.81 -14.90 -0.79
CA PHE A 102 -1.09 -14.11 -2.00
C PHE A 102 -2.58 -14.17 -2.32
N ASP A 103 -3.13 -13.05 -2.77
CA ASP A 103 -4.56 -12.82 -3.03
C ASP A 103 -4.87 -12.77 -4.53
#